data_AF-A0A5U3EXF4-F1
#
_entry.id   AF-A0A5U3EXF4-F1
#
_cell.length_a   1.000
_cell.length_b   1.000
_cell.length_c   1.000
_cell.angle_alpha   90.00
_cell.angle_beta   90.00
_cell.angle_gamma   90.00
#
_symmetry.space_group_name_H-M   'P 1'
#
loop_
_entity.id
_entity.type
_entity.pdbx_description
1 polymer ?
#
loop_
_entity_poly.entity_id
_entity_poly.type
_entity_poly.pdbx_seq_one_letter_code
_entity_poly.pdbx_strand_id
1 'polypeptide(L)'
;MTRFFRFLSLLILVTLLCGCKAELYDNLSQDEANQMVALLLSQHIDVDKTVNKNGLFSISIDKSDFISAVEILRLHGYPQKKYRNVEDVFPSDQLVTSPGQELSKIVYLKEQNIERMLSDMDGVISARVSIAQSMLTDDAPEEQMSSVSVFIKYSPETNLQNSVTQIKGLVHDSIPDLDYDKISIVLQPVHYLNPGIKIVKNETVKDWLNIYGFWLAMTLVGGAWIIFLGSIFLIKNKERKRKISQNG
;
A
#
# COMPACT_ATOMS: atom_id res chain seq x y z
N MET A 1 29.42 33.67 -18.39
CA MET A 1 28.19 33.60 -17.58
C MET A 1 27.25 32.46 -17.96
N THR A 2 27.04 32.14 -19.24
CA THR A 2 26.11 31.06 -19.69
C THR A 2 26.47 29.65 -19.23
N ARG A 3 27.77 29.33 -19.08
CA ARG A 3 28.21 28.02 -18.55
C ARG A 3 27.93 27.84 -17.07
N PHE A 4 28.09 28.90 -16.27
CA PHE A 4 27.78 28.88 -14.83
C PHE A 4 26.28 28.68 -14.58
N PHE A 5 25.43 29.35 -15.36
CA PHE A 5 23.97 29.16 -15.29
C PHE A 5 23.53 27.75 -15.68
N ARG A 6 24.20 27.13 -16.65
CA ARG A 6 23.97 25.72 -17.03
C ARG A 6 24.36 24.75 -15.90
N PHE A 7 25.51 24.95 -15.27
CA PHE A 7 25.92 24.14 -14.13
C PHE A 7 24.99 24.31 -12.94
N LEU A 8 24.55 25.54 -12.66
CA LEU A 8 23.61 25.81 -11.56
C LEU A 8 22.24 25.17 -11.82
N SER A 9 21.73 25.24 -13.05
CA SER A 9 20.48 24.58 -13.45
C SER A 9 20.57 23.05 -13.34
N LEU A 10 21.72 22.48 -13.71
CA LEU A 10 21.95 21.03 -13.63
C LEU A 10 22.10 20.57 -12.17
N LEU A 11 22.76 21.37 -11.34
CA LEU A 11 22.88 21.11 -9.89
C LEU A 11 21.50 21.16 -9.20
N ILE A 12 20.68 22.17 -9.51
CA ILE A 12 19.31 22.28 -8.99
C ILE A 12 18.49 21.08 -9.42
N LEU A 13 18.56 20.68 -10.70
CA LEU A 13 17.86 19.50 -11.20
C LEU A 13 18.28 18.24 -10.45
N VAL A 14 19.58 18.03 -10.23
CA VAL A 14 20.09 16.87 -9.47
C VAL A 14 19.61 16.88 -8.01
N THR A 15 19.54 18.05 -7.37
CA THR A 15 19.03 18.14 -5.99
C THR A 15 17.52 17.89 -5.89
N LEU A 16 16.74 18.21 -6.93
CA LEU A 16 15.31 17.87 -6.98
C LEU A 16 15.06 16.37 -7.17
N LEU A 17 16.03 15.62 -7.71
CA LEU A 17 15.92 14.17 -7.90
C LEU A 17 16.24 13.36 -6.63
N CYS A 18 16.72 14.00 -5.56
CA CYS A 18 17.03 13.31 -4.31
C CYS A 18 15.74 13.10 -3.48
N GLY A 19 14.92 12.13 -3.89
CA GLY A 19 13.77 11.66 -3.11
C GLY A 19 14.25 11.02 -1.80
N CYS A 20 13.65 11.42 -0.68
CA CYS A 20 13.88 10.75 0.60
C CYS A 20 12.96 9.53 0.67
N LYS A 21 13.56 8.33 0.58
CA LYS A 21 12.84 7.06 0.79
C LYS A 21 12.52 6.90 2.27
N ALA A 22 11.30 6.46 2.56
CA ALA A 22 10.82 6.11 3.89
C ALA A 22 10.73 4.58 4.03
N GLU A 23 11.14 4.07 5.18
CA GLU A 23 10.99 2.66 5.52
C GLU A 23 9.51 2.31 5.74
N LEU A 24 9.03 1.29 5.04
CA LEU A 24 7.63 0.84 5.06
C LEU A 24 7.43 -0.34 6.00
N TYR A 25 8.23 -1.39 5.83
CA TYR A 25 8.20 -2.60 6.67
C TYR A 25 9.61 -3.15 6.86
N ASP A 26 9.84 -3.75 8.02
CA ASP A 26 11.09 -4.40 8.38
C ASP A 26 10.86 -5.84 8.87
N ASN A 27 11.93 -6.64 8.88
CA ASN A 27 11.96 -8.01 9.39
C ASN A 27 11.02 -8.98 8.64
N LEU A 28 10.93 -8.82 7.32
CA LEU A 28 10.12 -9.66 6.45
C LEU A 28 10.88 -10.92 6.00
N SER A 29 10.14 -12.01 5.79
CA SER A 29 10.67 -13.18 5.09
C SER A 29 10.84 -12.87 3.60
N GLN A 30 11.65 -13.66 2.89
CA GLN A 30 11.88 -13.48 1.45
C GLN A 30 10.57 -13.56 0.65
N ASP A 31 9.73 -14.55 0.95
CA ASP A 31 8.48 -14.77 0.22
C ASP A 31 7.48 -13.63 0.47
N GLU A 32 7.31 -13.23 1.73
CA GLU A 32 6.42 -12.13 2.09
C GLU A 32 6.89 -10.81 1.47
N ALA A 33 8.20 -10.52 1.54
CA ALA A 33 8.77 -9.33 0.92
C ALA A 33 8.57 -9.33 -0.60
N ASN A 34 8.79 -10.46 -1.28
CA ASN A 34 8.58 -10.58 -2.72
C ASN A 34 7.11 -10.36 -3.11
N GLN A 35 6.17 -10.90 -2.33
CA GLN A 35 4.74 -10.71 -2.60
C GLN A 35 4.32 -9.24 -2.40
N MET A 36 4.77 -8.58 -1.32
CA MET A 36 4.50 -7.17 -1.08
C MET A 36 5.09 -6.29 -2.20
N VAL A 37 6.33 -6.55 -2.62
CA VAL A 37 6.99 -5.82 -3.72
C VAL A 37 6.23 -6.01 -5.03
N ALA A 38 5.85 -7.24 -5.38
CA ALA A 38 5.11 -7.52 -6.61
C ALA A 38 3.76 -6.77 -6.65
N LEU A 39 3.06 -6.73 -5.51
CA LEU A 39 1.79 -6.02 -5.37
C LEU A 39 1.98 -4.50 -5.53
N LEU A 40 2.95 -3.90 -4.84
CA LEU A 40 3.22 -2.46 -4.93
C LEU A 40 3.66 -2.03 -6.34
N LEU A 41 4.53 -2.82 -6.98
CA LEU A 41 4.95 -2.57 -8.36
C LEU A 41 3.78 -2.68 -9.35
N SER A 42 2.84 -3.61 -9.14
CA SER A 42 1.63 -3.72 -9.97
C SER A 42 0.75 -2.47 -9.91
N GLN A 43 0.82 -1.72 -8.80
CA GLN A 43 0.11 -0.47 -8.57
C GLN A 43 0.96 0.77 -8.90
N HIS A 44 2.07 0.61 -9.62
CA HIS A 44 2.98 1.68 -10.05
C HIS A 44 3.66 2.44 -8.89
N ILE A 45 3.83 1.79 -7.74
CA ILE A 45 4.59 2.33 -6.61
C ILE A 45 6.01 1.78 -6.71
N ASP A 46 7.03 2.65 -6.75
CA ASP A 46 8.43 2.22 -6.76
C ASP A 46 8.86 1.75 -5.37
N VAL A 47 9.62 0.65 -5.34
CA VAL A 47 9.97 -0.05 -4.10
C VAL A 47 11.43 -0.44 -4.08
N ASP A 48 12.10 -0.09 -3.00
CA ASP A 48 13.47 -0.51 -2.69
C ASP A 48 13.45 -1.66 -1.68
N LYS A 49 13.96 -2.82 -2.10
CA LYS A 49 14.07 -4.00 -1.25
C LYS A 49 15.51 -4.17 -0.82
N THR A 50 15.78 -4.03 0.47
CA THR A 50 17.11 -4.19 1.05
C THR A 50 17.16 -5.42 1.96
N VAL A 51 18.34 -6.01 2.10
CA VAL A 51 18.59 -7.12 3.02
C VAL A 51 19.26 -6.57 4.26
N ASN A 52 18.68 -6.84 5.42
CA ASN A 52 19.23 -6.48 6.71
C ASN A 52 20.36 -7.41 7.13
N LYS A 53 21.12 -6.96 8.13
CA LYS A 53 22.21 -7.74 8.75
C LYS A 53 21.76 -9.10 9.30
N ASN A 54 20.47 -9.24 9.61
CA ASN A 54 19.88 -10.45 10.17
C ASN A 54 19.42 -11.45 9.08
N GLY A 55 19.67 -11.17 7.80
CA GLY A 55 19.19 -12.00 6.68
C GLY A 55 17.70 -11.83 6.36
N LEU A 56 17.01 -10.92 7.06
CA LEU A 56 15.62 -10.53 6.79
C LEU A 56 15.56 -9.36 5.80
N PHE A 57 14.40 -9.15 5.19
CA PHE A 57 14.20 -8.12 4.18
C PHE A 57 13.49 -6.90 4.77
N SER A 58 13.92 -5.72 4.34
CA SER A 58 13.25 -4.43 4.59
C SER A 58 12.78 -3.84 3.26
N ILE A 59 11.64 -3.17 3.30
CA ILE A 59 11.01 -2.52 2.17
C ILE A 59 10.95 -1.02 2.44
N SER A 60 11.47 -0.22 1.52
CA SER A 60 11.42 1.24 1.55
C SER A 60 10.79 1.79 0.27
N ILE A 61 10.03 2.89 0.39
CA ILE A 61 9.32 3.53 -0.74
C ILE A 61 9.46 5.05 -0.67
N ASP A 62 9.09 5.75 -1.74
CA ASP A 62 9.05 7.21 -1.70
C ASP A 62 8.00 7.72 -0.72
N LYS A 63 8.35 8.78 0.03
CA LYS A 63 7.48 9.35 1.05
C LYS A 63 6.13 9.84 0.50
N SER A 64 6.06 10.20 -0.78
CA SER A 64 4.82 10.58 -1.47
C SER A 64 3.81 9.44 -1.54
N ASP A 65 4.28 8.20 -1.67
CA ASP A 65 3.44 7.02 -1.91
C ASP A 65 3.16 6.22 -0.63
N PHE A 66 3.74 6.64 0.50
CA PHE A 66 3.64 5.95 1.78
C PHE A 66 2.21 5.59 2.19
N ILE A 67 1.30 6.57 2.14
CA ILE A 67 -0.09 6.36 2.55
C ILE A 67 -0.80 5.37 1.61
N SER A 68 -0.59 5.51 0.30
CA SER A 68 -1.17 4.64 -0.71
C SER A 68 -0.67 3.21 -0.57
N ALA A 69 0.63 3.02 -0.36
CA ALA A 69 1.26 1.72 -0.20
C ALA A 69 0.75 0.98 1.05
N VAL A 70 0.68 1.66 2.19
CA VAL A 70 0.13 1.06 3.43
C VAL A 70 -1.30 0.60 3.22
N GLU A 71 -2.12 1.41 2.54
CA GLU A 71 -3.52 1.08 2.31
C GLU A 71 -3.67 -0.10 1.33
N ILE A 72 -2.92 -0.12 0.23
CA ILE A 72 -2.90 -1.24 -0.73
C ILE A 72 -2.51 -2.54 -0.03
N LEU A 73 -1.43 -2.53 0.76
CA LEU A 73 -0.99 -3.70 1.51
C LEU A 73 -2.07 -4.19 2.49
N ARG A 74 -2.70 -3.28 3.24
CA ARG A 74 -3.77 -3.59 4.20
C ARG A 74 -5.00 -4.22 3.52
N LEU A 75 -5.37 -3.72 2.34
CA LEU A 75 -6.50 -4.22 1.56
C LEU A 75 -6.26 -5.66 1.10
N HIS A 76 -5.02 -5.98 0.73
CA HIS A 76 -4.58 -7.33 0.34
C HIS A 76 -4.18 -8.23 1.53
N GLY A 77 -4.38 -7.78 2.77
CA GLY A 77 -4.17 -8.62 3.96
C GLY A 77 -2.72 -8.71 4.46
N TYR A 78 -1.84 -7.81 4.01
CA TYR A 78 -0.49 -7.68 4.53
C TYR A 78 -0.42 -6.77 5.77
N PRO A 79 0.57 -6.98 6.67
CA PRO A 79 1.47 -8.14 6.70
C PRO A 79 0.69 -9.42 7.04
N GLN A 80 1.11 -10.54 6.46
CA GLN A 80 0.39 -11.80 6.65
C GLN A 80 0.51 -12.23 8.11
N LYS A 81 -0.60 -12.67 8.70
CA LYS A 81 -0.54 -13.27 10.04
C LYS A 81 0.24 -14.58 9.94
N LYS A 82 1.39 -14.64 10.63
CA LYS A 82 2.13 -15.88 10.79
C LYS A 82 1.28 -16.84 11.62
N TYR A 83 0.97 -18.01 11.05
CA TYR A 83 0.36 -19.10 11.80
C TYR A 83 1.38 -19.59 12.83
N ARG A 84 1.00 -19.60 14.11
CA ARG A 84 1.84 -20.18 15.15
C ARG A 84 1.86 -21.67 14.98
N ASN A 85 3.03 -22.28 15.21
CA ASN A 85 3.10 -23.72 15.17
C ASN A 85 2.31 -24.28 16.36
N VAL A 86 1.81 -25.51 16.23
CA VAL A 86 0.96 -26.12 17.26
C VAL A 86 1.73 -26.27 18.56
N GLU A 87 3.03 -26.51 18.47
CA GLU A 87 3.97 -26.59 19.60
C GLU A 87 4.14 -25.24 20.34
N ASP A 88 3.92 -24.10 19.66
CA ASP A 88 3.98 -22.77 20.30
C ASP A 88 2.77 -22.51 21.21
N VAL A 89 1.64 -23.16 20.91
CA VAL A 89 0.36 -23.00 21.64
C VAL A 89 0.14 -24.13 22.64
N PHE A 90 0.61 -25.34 22.33
CA PHE A 90 0.49 -26.53 23.17
C PHE A 90 1.86 -27.20 23.34
N PRO A 91 2.73 -26.69 24.23
CA PRO A 91 4.07 -27.22 24.43
C PRO A 91 4.03 -28.64 25.01
N SER A 92 4.82 -29.54 24.43
CA SER A 92 4.88 -30.97 24.76
C SER A 92 5.49 -31.28 26.13
N ASP A 93 6.15 -30.32 26.78
CA ASP A 93 6.82 -30.50 28.08
C ASP A 93 5.85 -30.53 29.28
N GLN A 94 4.54 -30.40 29.05
CA GLN A 94 3.54 -30.50 30.10
C GLN A 94 3.25 -31.98 30.41
N LEU A 95 3.76 -32.48 31.55
CA LEU A 95 3.77 -33.89 31.99
C LEU A 95 2.38 -34.57 32.14
N VAL A 96 1.28 -33.88 31.86
CA VAL A 96 -0.09 -34.44 31.83
C VAL A 96 -0.97 -33.53 30.97
N THR A 97 -1.30 -33.97 29.75
CA THR A 97 -2.34 -33.34 28.94
C THR A 97 -3.70 -33.74 29.51
N SER A 98 -4.53 -32.76 29.88
CA SER A 98 -5.91 -33.08 30.30
C SER A 98 -6.76 -33.47 29.07
N PRO A 99 -7.81 -34.31 29.22
CA PRO A 99 -8.69 -34.66 28.11
C PRO A 99 -9.24 -33.43 27.36
N GLY A 100 -9.56 -32.35 28.09
CA GLY A 100 -10.00 -31.10 27.48
C GLY A 100 -8.91 -30.37 26.68
N GLN A 101 -7.65 -30.46 27.09
CA GLN A 101 -6.52 -29.89 26.33
C GLN A 101 -6.27 -30.67 25.04
N GLU A 102 -6.34 -32.00 25.07
CA GLU A 102 -6.18 -32.83 23.87
C GLU A 102 -7.29 -32.54 22.84
N LEU A 103 -8.54 -32.45 23.30
CA LEU A 103 -9.66 -32.03 22.44
C LEU A 103 -9.46 -30.63 21.87
N SER A 104 -9.03 -29.65 22.69
CA SER A 104 -8.75 -28.30 22.22
C SER A 104 -7.66 -28.27 21.14
N LYS A 105 -6.63 -29.12 21.29
CA LYS A 105 -5.56 -29.26 20.31
C LYS A 105 -6.09 -29.85 18.99
N ILE A 106 -6.92 -30.89 19.05
CA ILE A 106 -7.54 -31.49 17.86
C ILE A 106 -8.44 -30.48 17.14
N VAL A 107 -9.26 -29.74 17.89
CA VAL A 107 -10.14 -28.71 17.33
C VAL A 107 -9.33 -27.61 16.64
N TYR A 108 -8.28 -27.09 17.29
CA TYR A 108 -7.40 -26.09 16.70
C TYR A 108 -6.74 -26.57 15.41
N LEU A 109 -6.26 -27.82 15.38
CA LEU A 109 -5.67 -28.41 14.16
C LEU A 109 -6.67 -28.48 13.01
N LYS A 110 -7.92 -28.84 13.30
CA LYS A 110 -9.01 -28.87 12.31
C LYS A 110 -9.33 -27.46 11.79
N GLU A 111 -9.45 -26.48 12.69
CA GLU A 111 -9.65 -25.07 12.32
C GLU A 111 -8.54 -24.59 11.37
N GLN A 112 -7.27 -24.82 11.73
CA GLN A 112 -6.12 -24.42 10.91
C GLN A 112 -6.09 -25.11 9.54
N ASN A 113 -6.50 -26.38 9.46
CA ASN A 113 -6.56 -27.09 8.18
C ASN A 113 -7.63 -26.49 7.26
N ILE A 114 -8.83 -26.24 7.77
CA ILE A 114 -9.93 -25.65 6.99
C ILE A 114 -9.60 -24.20 6.63
N GLU A 115 -9.03 -23.41 7.54
CA GLU A 115 -8.57 -22.04 7.24
C GLU A 115 -7.58 -22.02 6.07
N ARG A 116 -6.65 -22.98 6.02
CA ARG A 116 -5.68 -23.11 4.92
C ARG A 116 -6.38 -23.46 3.61
N MET A 117 -7.21 -24.50 3.60
CA MET A 117 -7.95 -24.94 2.40
C MET A 117 -8.83 -23.82 1.82
N LEU A 118 -9.52 -23.06 2.68
CA LEU A 118 -10.34 -21.93 2.25
C LEU A 118 -9.51 -20.74 1.78
N SER A 119 -8.34 -20.50 2.37
CA SER A 119 -7.44 -19.42 1.95
C SER A 119 -6.77 -19.68 0.60
N ASP A 120 -6.64 -20.94 0.20
CA ASP A 120 -6.11 -21.34 -1.11
C ASP A 120 -7.13 -21.16 -2.26
N MET A 121 -8.40 -20.83 -1.94
CA MET A 121 -9.43 -20.59 -2.96
C MET A 121 -9.27 -19.23 -3.64
N ASP A 122 -9.52 -19.20 -4.96
CA ASP A 122 -9.44 -17.97 -5.74
C ASP A 122 -10.37 -16.87 -5.21
N GLY A 123 -9.80 -15.67 -5.03
CA GLY A 123 -10.52 -14.52 -4.51
C GLY A 123 -10.64 -14.46 -2.99
N VAL A 124 -10.22 -15.49 -2.25
CA VAL A 124 -10.12 -15.42 -0.78
C VAL A 124 -8.83 -14.71 -0.38
N ILE A 125 -8.96 -13.67 0.43
CA ILE A 125 -7.83 -12.89 0.97
C ILE A 125 -7.46 -13.40 2.36
N SER A 126 -8.46 -13.77 3.16
CA SER A 126 -8.23 -14.43 4.45
C SER A 126 -9.49 -15.17 4.89
N ALA A 127 -9.30 -16.39 5.40
CA ALA A 127 -10.36 -17.15 6.06
C ALA A 127 -10.10 -17.27 7.57
N ARG A 128 -11.18 -17.31 8.34
CA ARG A 128 -11.18 -17.67 9.77
C ARG A 128 -12.26 -18.69 10.04
N VAL A 129 -11.92 -19.71 10.80
CA VAL A 129 -12.84 -20.80 11.14
C VAL A 129 -12.83 -20.98 12.64
N SER A 130 -14.02 -21.10 13.22
CA SER A 130 -14.17 -21.48 14.63
C SER A 130 -15.13 -22.65 14.72
N ILE A 131 -14.69 -23.72 15.39
CA ILE A 131 -15.45 -24.95 15.60
C ILE A 131 -15.84 -24.99 17.08
N ALA A 132 -17.14 -25.02 17.34
CA ALA A 132 -17.67 -25.31 18.65
C ALA A 132 -18.01 -26.81 18.72
N GLN A 133 -17.35 -27.52 19.63
CA GLN A 133 -17.56 -28.94 19.87
C GLN A 133 -17.78 -29.18 21.37
N SER A 134 -18.85 -29.89 21.72
CA SER A 134 -19.14 -30.27 23.10
C SER A 134 -18.26 -31.43 23.56
N MET A 135 -17.88 -31.44 24.84
CA MET A 135 -17.23 -32.59 25.47
C MET A 135 -18.30 -33.58 25.93
N LEU A 136 -18.19 -34.84 25.52
CA LEU A 136 -19.03 -35.90 26.07
C LEU A 136 -18.79 -35.99 27.57
N THR A 137 -19.86 -35.89 28.34
CA THR A 137 -19.90 -36.22 29.77
C THR A 137 -20.75 -37.48 29.88
N ASP A 138 -20.37 -38.45 30.72
CA ASP A 138 -21.06 -39.76 30.84
C ASP A 138 -22.59 -39.67 31.07
N ASP A 139 -23.10 -38.50 31.50
CA ASP A 139 -24.52 -38.23 31.75
C ASP A 139 -25.25 -37.44 30.63
N ALA A 140 -24.60 -37.10 29.52
CA ALA A 140 -25.21 -36.32 28.44
C ALA A 140 -25.84 -37.21 27.35
N PRO A 141 -27.05 -36.88 26.84
CA PRO A 141 -27.62 -37.61 25.72
C PRO A 141 -26.73 -37.46 24.48
N GLU A 142 -26.34 -38.61 23.96
CA GLU A 142 -25.62 -39.05 22.75
C GLU A 142 -25.57 -38.19 21.46
N GLU A 143 -25.70 -36.87 21.50
CA GLU A 143 -25.54 -36.01 20.31
C GLU A 143 -24.32 -35.09 20.45
N GLN A 144 -23.24 -35.50 19.80
CA GLN A 144 -22.05 -34.68 19.61
C GLN A 144 -22.39 -33.51 18.67
N MET A 145 -22.94 -32.44 19.24
CA MET A 145 -23.31 -31.26 18.45
C MET A 145 -22.06 -30.44 18.13
N SER A 146 -21.59 -30.57 16.90
CA SER A 146 -20.59 -29.67 16.32
C SER A 146 -21.28 -28.53 15.57
N SER A 147 -20.78 -27.31 15.74
CA SER A 147 -21.19 -26.15 14.94
C SER A 147 -19.98 -25.35 14.50
N VAL A 148 -20.10 -24.68 13.36
CA VAL A 148 -18.97 -24.03 12.71
C VAL A 148 -19.36 -22.64 12.25
N SER A 149 -18.49 -21.68 12.57
CA SER A 149 -18.56 -20.32 12.05
C SER A 149 -17.37 -20.06 11.15
N VAL A 150 -17.65 -19.63 9.93
CA VAL A 150 -16.65 -19.32 8.91
C VAL A 150 -16.77 -17.86 8.53
N PHE A 151 -15.68 -17.13 8.65
CA PHE A 151 -15.57 -15.75 8.19
C PHE A 151 -14.57 -15.68 7.05
N ILE A 152 -14.99 -15.11 5.92
CA ILE A 152 -14.15 -15.00 4.73
C ILE A 152 -14.11 -13.56 4.26
N LYS A 153 -12.90 -13.01 4.21
CA LYS A 153 -12.61 -11.75 3.54
C LYS A 153 -12.22 -12.05 2.11
N TYR A 154 -12.88 -11.43 1.13
CA TYR A 154 -12.70 -11.75 -0.29
C TYR A 154 -12.55 -10.52 -1.17
N SER A 155 -11.90 -10.69 -2.31
CA SER A 155 -11.79 -9.68 -3.37
C SER A 155 -13.13 -9.53 -4.10
N PRO A 156 -13.69 -8.30 -4.22
CA PRO A 156 -14.93 -8.06 -4.97
C PRO A 156 -14.82 -8.34 -6.47
N GLU A 157 -13.59 -8.46 -7.02
CA GLU A 157 -13.39 -8.85 -8.43
C GLU A 157 -13.82 -10.30 -8.69
N THR A 158 -13.80 -11.15 -7.65
CA THR A 158 -14.27 -12.54 -7.72
C THR A 158 -15.66 -12.64 -7.10
N ASN A 159 -16.61 -13.24 -7.82
CA ASN A 159 -17.95 -13.48 -7.28
C ASN A 159 -17.97 -14.71 -6.36
N LEU A 160 -17.42 -14.55 -5.15
CA LEU A 160 -17.37 -15.61 -4.14
C LEU A 160 -18.76 -15.98 -3.59
N GLN A 161 -19.77 -15.13 -3.79
CA GLN A 161 -21.16 -15.41 -3.38
C GLN A 161 -21.72 -16.64 -4.09
N ASN A 162 -21.31 -16.89 -5.34
CA ASN A 162 -21.72 -18.07 -6.09
C ASN A 162 -21.08 -19.37 -5.56
N SER A 163 -20.00 -19.26 -4.78
CA SER A 163 -19.28 -20.40 -4.23
C SER A 163 -19.66 -20.73 -2.80
N VAL A 164 -20.62 -20.02 -2.19
CA VAL A 164 -21.05 -20.27 -0.80
C VAL A 164 -21.49 -21.71 -0.58
N THR A 165 -22.24 -22.30 -1.51
CA THR A 165 -22.65 -23.71 -1.40
C THR A 165 -21.47 -24.67 -1.46
N GLN A 166 -20.46 -24.39 -2.28
CA GLN A 166 -19.25 -25.20 -2.40
C GLN A 166 -18.39 -25.08 -1.14
N ILE A 167 -18.22 -23.86 -0.62
CA ILE A 167 -17.55 -23.60 0.65
C ILE A 167 -18.25 -24.33 1.79
N LYS A 168 -19.59 -24.27 1.83
CA LYS A 168 -20.40 -24.96 2.84
C LYS A 168 -20.22 -26.48 2.76
N GLY A 169 -20.18 -27.04 1.55
CA GLY A 169 -19.88 -28.46 1.32
C GLY A 169 -18.47 -28.86 1.76
N LEU A 170 -17.45 -28.07 1.41
CA LEU A 170 -16.07 -28.32 1.86
C LEU A 170 -15.95 -28.33 3.38
N VAL A 171 -16.63 -27.42 4.08
CA VAL A 171 -16.62 -27.34 5.54
C VAL A 171 -17.37 -28.53 6.15
N HIS A 172 -18.54 -28.88 5.60
CA HIS A 172 -19.31 -30.07 6.00
C HIS A 172 -18.46 -31.34 5.90
N ASP A 173 -17.80 -31.56 4.76
CA ASP A 173 -17.03 -32.79 4.52
C ASP A 173 -15.73 -32.86 5.34
N SER A 174 -15.27 -31.72 5.87
CA SER A 174 -14.05 -31.64 6.70
C SER A 174 -14.29 -31.98 8.17
N ILE A 175 -15.54 -32.01 8.64
CA ILE A 175 -15.89 -32.21 10.05
C ILE A 175 -16.92 -33.34 10.16
N PRO A 176 -16.61 -34.43 10.88
CA PRO A 176 -17.57 -35.51 11.08
C PRO A 176 -18.78 -35.02 11.87
N ASP A 177 -19.95 -35.55 11.53
CA ASP A 177 -21.23 -35.31 12.21
C ASP A 177 -21.67 -33.83 12.25
N LEU A 178 -21.20 -33.03 11.30
CA LEU A 178 -21.60 -31.63 11.15
C LEU A 178 -22.81 -31.50 10.23
N ASP A 179 -23.94 -31.05 10.77
CA ASP A 179 -25.11 -30.71 9.97
C ASP A 179 -24.88 -29.40 9.18
N TYR A 180 -25.37 -29.33 7.95
CA TYR A 180 -25.41 -28.13 7.12
C TYR A 180 -26.06 -26.95 7.85
N ASP A 181 -27.08 -27.18 8.67
CA ASP A 181 -27.79 -26.10 9.38
C ASP A 181 -26.95 -25.50 10.52
N LYS A 182 -25.84 -26.14 10.90
CA LYS A 182 -24.91 -25.69 11.93
C LYS A 182 -23.67 -25.00 11.35
N ILE A 183 -23.66 -24.71 10.05
CA ILE A 183 -22.59 -23.98 9.36
C ILE A 183 -23.05 -22.56 9.06
N SER A 184 -22.44 -21.58 9.74
CA SER A 184 -22.64 -20.15 9.49
C SER A 184 -21.47 -19.59 8.69
N ILE A 185 -21.76 -18.97 7.55
CA ILE A 185 -20.74 -18.37 6.67
C ILE A 185 -21.02 -16.87 6.54
N VAL A 186 -20.02 -16.05 6.86
CA VAL A 186 -20.04 -14.60 6.67
C VAL A 186 -19.00 -14.23 5.62
N LEU A 187 -19.47 -13.64 4.52
CA LEU A 187 -18.61 -13.11 3.47
C LEU A 187 -18.48 -11.58 3.60
N GLN A 188 -17.26 -11.09 3.70
CA GLN A 188 -16.98 -9.66 3.74
C GLN A 188 -16.14 -9.23 2.52
N PRO A 189 -16.70 -8.41 1.61
CA PRO A 189 -15.92 -7.89 0.49
C PRO A 189 -14.89 -6.87 0.99
N VAL A 190 -13.73 -6.86 0.35
CA VAL A 190 -12.76 -5.79 0.53
C VAL A 190 -13.25 -4.55 -0.19
N HIS A 191 -13.41 -3.46 0.57
CA HIS A 191 -13.66 -2.16 -0.02
C HIS A 191 -12.32 -1.55 -0.38
N TYR A 192 -11.90 -1.68 -1.64
CA TYR A 192 -10.76 -0.91 -2.13
C TYR A 192 -11.16 0.56 -2.06
N LEU A 193 -10.67 1.28 -1.06
CA LEU A 193 -10.56 2.72 -1.18
C LEU A 193 -9.61 2.92 -2.35
N ASN A 194 -10.14 3.14 -3.55
CA ASN A 194 -9.37 3.70 -4.63
C ASN A 194 -8.86 5.01 -4.04
N PRO A 195 -7.56 5.13 -3.66
CA PRO A 195 -7.04 6.38 -3.16
C PRO A 195 -6.96 7.21 -4.42
N GLY A 196 -8.12 7.79 -4.78
CA GLY A 196 -8.41 8.29 -6.10
C GLY A 196 -7.21 9.07 -6.51
N ILE A 197 -6.51 8.57 -7.53
CA ILE A 197 -5.20 9.03 -7.97
C ILE A 197 -5.22 10.52 -7.71
N LYS A 198 -4.49 10.97 -6.68
CA LYS A 198 -4.28 12.40 -6.51
C LYS A 198 -3.35 12.71 -7.65
N ILE A 199 -3.93 12.86 -8.85
CA ILE A 199 -3.35 13.64 -9.91
C ILE A 199 -3.04 14.91 -9.14
N VAL A 200 -1.75 15.10 -8.85
CA VAL A 200 -1.24 16.36 -8.34
C VAL A 200 -1.62 17.31 -9.45
N LYS A 201 -2.82 17.86 -9.33
CA LYS A 201 -3.38 18.78 -10.29
C LYS A 201 -2.32 19.84 -10.33
N ASN A 202 -1.78 20.03 -11.52
CA ASN A 202 -0.57 20.78 -11.77
C ASN A 202 -0.81 22.28 -11.57
N GLU A 203 -1.28 22.65 -10.38
CA GLU A 203 -1.52 24.01 -9.94
C GLU A 203 -0.21 24.62 -9.46
N THR A 204 0.70 23.83 -8.88
CA THR A 204 2.06 24.29 -8.53
C THR A 204 2.89 24.71 -9.73
N VAL A 205 2.88 24.00 -10.88
CA VAL A 205 3.62 24.46 -12.07
C VAL A 205 2.87 25.58 -12.81
N LYS A 206 1.53 25.60 -12.80
CA LYS A 206 0.75 26.73 -13.34
C LYS A 206 0.99 28.02 -12.56
N ASP A 207 1.01 27.95 -11.24
CA ASP A 207 1.29 29.10 -10.37
C ASP A 207 2.74 29.57 -10.53
N TRP A 208 3.70 28.64 -10.63
CA TRP A 208 5.08 28.98 -10.97
C TRP A 208 5.21 29.63 -12.35
N LEU A 209 4.54 29.09 -13.38
CA LEU A 209 4.56 29.67 -14.74
C LEU A 209 3.94 31.06 -14.77
N ASN A 210 2.87 31.31 -14.02
CA ASN A 210 2.24 32.62 -13.93
C ASN A 210 3.13 33.62 -13.18
N ILE A 211 3.70 33.23 -12.03
CA ILE A 211 4.53 34.11 -11.20
C ILE A 211 5.84 34.45 -11.91
N TYR A 212 6.56 33.43 -12.42
CA TYR A 212 7.83 33.65 -13.12
C TYR A 212 7.65 34.19 -14.54
N GLY A 213 6.59 33.79 -15.24
CA GLY A 213 6.25 34.33 -16.56
C GLY A 213 5.90 35.81 -16.53
N PHE A 214 5.18 36.27 -15.50
CA PHE A 214 4.86 37.67 -15.30
C PHE A 214 6.12 38.52 -15.06
N TRP A 215 7.02 38.07 -14.17
CA TRP A 215 8.28 38.77 -13.91
C TRP A 215 9.23 38.79 -15.12
N LEU A 216 9.27 37.71 -15.90
CA LEU A 216 10.08 37.65 -17.12
C LEU A 216 9.54 38.60 -18.20
N ALA A 217 8.21 38.68 -18.37
CA ALA A 217 7.60 39.66 -19.27
C ALA A 217 7.88 41.12 -18.83
N MET A 218 7.80 41.40 -17.53
CA MET A 218 8.09 42.72 -16.97
C MET A 218 9.52 43.19 -17.21
N THR A 219 10.50 42.30 -17.08
CA THR A 219 11.92 42.65 -17.32
C THR A 219 12.22 42.93 -18.80
N LEU A 220 11.61 42.20 -19.72
CA LEU A 220 11.75 42.44 -21.16
C LEU A 220 11.12 43.78 -21.58
N VAL A 221 9.92 44.08 -21.08
CA VAL A 221 9.24 45.35 -21.37
C VAL A 221 10.02 46.52 -20.75
N GLY A 222 10.48 46.39 -19.50
CA GLY A 222 11.30 47.41 -18.85
C GLY A 222 12.62 47.67 -19.59
N GLY A 223 13.30 46.61 -20.03
CA GLY A 223 14.53 46.73 -20.83
C GLY A 223 14.31 47.45 -22.16
N ALA A 224 13.23 47.14 -22.88
CA ALA A 224 12.89 47.81 -24.13
C ALA A 224 12.60 49.31 -23.93
N TRP A 225 11.91 49.67 -22.85
CA TRP A 225 11.62 51.07 -22.50
C TRP A 225 12.88 51.88 -22.19
N ILE A 226 13.86 51.28 -21.51
CA ILE A 226 15.14 51.95 -21.21
C ILE A 226 15.92 52.23 -22.50
N ILE A 227 15.96 51.27 -23.43
CA ILE A 227 16.62 51.45 -24.73
C ILE A 227 15.92 52.54 -25.55
N PHE A 228 14.58 52.57 -25.53
CA PHE A 228 13.80 53.57 -26.24
C PHE A 228 14.00 54.99 -25.68
N LEU A 229 14.01 55.16 -24.36
CA LEU A 229 14.29 56.45 -23.74
C LEU A 229 15.75 56.88 -23.95
N GLY A 230 16.69 55.94 -23.91
CA GLY A 230 18.10 56.19 -24.20
C GLY A 230 18.33 56.66 -25.64
N SER A 231 17.63 56.08 -26.62
CA SER A 231 17.75 56.49 -28.02
C SER A 231 17.16 57.89 -28.27
N ILE A 232 16.01 58.21 -27.66
CA ILE A 232 15.42 59.56 -27.72
C ILE A 232 16.37 60.60 -27.10
N PHE A 233 16.98 60.29 -25.95
CA PHE A 233 17.91 61.19 -25.29
C PHE A 233 19.15 61.47 -26.15
N LEU A 234 19.71 60.45 -26.80
CA LEU A 234 20.85 60.60 -27.70
C LEU A 234 20.51 61.45 -28.93
N ILE A 235 19.34 61.26 -29.53
CA ILE A 235 18.87 62.07 -30.68
C ILE A 235 18.73 63.54 -30.26
N LYS A 236 18.08 63.81 -29.13
CA LYS A 236 17.87 65.17 -28.63
C LYS A 236 19.18 65.86 -28.22
N ASN A 237 20.15 65.12 -27.68
CA ASN A 237 21.48 65.64 -27.37
C ASN A 237 22.27 65.97 -28.65
N LYS A 238 22.17 65.14 -29.69
CA LYS A 238 22.81 65.38 -31.00
C LYS A 238 22.24 66.64 -31.68
N GLU A 239 20.93 66.87 -31.58
CA GLU A 239 20.30 68.11 -32.08
C GLU A 239 20.73 69.35 -31.28
N ARG A 240 20.85 69.25 -29.95
CA ARG A 240 21.38 70.34 -29.12
C ARG A 240 22.80 70.73 -29.52
N LYS A 241 23.69 69.76 -29.73
CA LYS A 241 25.07 70.04 -30.14
C LYS A 241 25.16 70.67 -31.53
N ARG A 242 24.28 70.29 -32.48
CA ARG A 242 24.21 70.91 -33.81
C ARG A 242 23.77 72.38 -33.75
N LYS A 243 22.80 72.73 -32.90
CA LYS A 243 22.35 74.13 -32.73
C LYS A 243 23.42 75.02 -32.09
N ILE A 244 24.24 74.48 -31.18
CA ILE A 244 25.34 75.22 -30.54
C ILE A 244 26.48 75.48 -31.53
N SER A 245 26.73 74.58 -32.49
CA SER A 245 27.77 74.73 -33.51
C SER A 245 27.40 75.67 -34.67
N GLN A 246 26.13 76.06 -34.82
CA GLN A 246 25.68 77.01 -35.86
C GLN A 246 25.56 78.46 -35.37
N ASN A 247 25.66 78.70 -34.05
CA ASN A 247 25.51 80.01 -33.41
C ASN A 247 26.81 80.53 -32.75
N GLY A 248 27.97 79.90 -33.03
CA GLY A 248 29.29 80.39 -32.66
C GLY A 248 30.10 80.68 -33.91
#